data_AF-A0A0C9U948-F1
#
_entry.id   AF-A0A0C9U948-F1
#
_cell.length_a   1.000
_cell.length_b   1.000
_cell.length_c   1.000
_cell.angle_alpha   90.00
_cell.angle_beta   90.00
_cell.angle_gamma   90.00
#
_symmetry.space_group_name_H-M   'P 1'
#
loop_
_entity.id
_entity.type
_entity.pdbx_description
1 polymer ?
#
loop_
_entity_poly.entity_id
_entity_poly.type
_entity_poly.pdbx_seq_one_letter_code
_entity_poly.pdbx_strand_id
1 'polypeptide(L)'
;MVWVLNNTSGNITVNITNKSGGNGSDFVITTATPPNWTQNHWQRSASETFKVTLTGGKTYTASIAPNDQITVYDDAVVIIEMKNNTKF
;
A
#
# COMPACT_ATOMS: atom_id res chain seq x y z
N MET A 1 8.02 -4.25 -5.97
CA MET A 1 6.69 -4.00 -6.55
C MET A 1 5.64 -4.08 -5.46
N VAL A 2 5.08 -2.96 -5.04
CA VAL A 2 4.15 -2.94 -3.90
C VAL A 2 2.72 -2.98 -4.39
N TRP A 3 1.89 -3.76 -3.70
CA TRP A 3 0.44 -3.83 -3.91
C TRP A 3 -0.30 -3.42 -2.66
N VAL A 4 -1.38 -2.67 -2.80
CA VAL A 4 -2.31 -2.38 -1.69
C VAL A 4 -3.70 -2.89 -2.02
N LEU A 5 -4.23 -3.73 -1.17
CA LEU A 5 -5.57 -4.28 -1.29
C LEU A 5 -6.48 -3.57 -0.28
N ASN A 6 -7.58 -2.99 -0.77
CA ASN A 6 -8.59 -2.39 0.09
C ASN A 6 -9.70 -3.41 0.37
N ASN A 7 -9.66 -4.00 1.57
CA ASN A 7 -10.68 -4.91 2.08
C ASN A 7 -11.54 -4.26 3.18
N THR A 8 -11.67 -2.93 3.12
CA THR A 8 -12.51 -2.13 4.03
C THR A 8 -13.89 -1.88 3.44
N SER A 9 -14.81 -1.41 4.28
CA SER A 9 -16.16 -1.02 3.88
C SER A 9 -16.22 0.27 3.05
N GLY A 10 -15.14 1.04 2.98
CA GLY A 10 -15.09 2.36 2.34
C GLY A 10 -13.84 2.58 1.49
N ASN A 11 -13.74 3.77 0.89
CA ASN A 11 -12.52 4.14 0.18
C ASN A 11 -11.41 4.41 1.18
N ILE A 12 -10.17 4.11 0.78
CA ILE A 12 -8.97 4.46 1.55
C ILE A 12 -8.13 5.45 0.76
N THR A 13 -7.53 6.40 1.46
CA THR A 13 -6.53 7.30 0.89
C THR A 13 -5.16 6.82 1.32
N VAL A 14 -4.32 6.44 0.36
CA VAL A 14 -2.93 6.06 0.59
C VAL A 14 -2.06 7.25 0.30
N ASN A 15 -1.11 7.52 1.19
CA ASN A 15 -0.09 8.55 1.09
C ASN A 15 1.26 7.88 1.22
N ILE A 16 2.15 8.15 0.26
CA ILE A 16 3.50 7.61 0.25
C ILE A 16 4.48 8.76 0.20
N THR A 17 5.19 8.96 1.30
CA THR A 17 6.27 9.94 1.36
C THR A 17 7.54 9.31 0.81
N ASN A 18 7.90 9.69 -0.42
CA ASN A 18 9.13 9.26 -1.08
C ASN A 18 10.37 9.97 -0.51
N LYS A 19 11.51 9.26 -0.46
CA LYS A 19 12.83 9.88 -0.21
C LYS A 19 13.99 9.45 -1.13
N SER A 20 13.82 8.63 -2.17
CA SER A 20 15.00 8.27 -3.00
C SER A 20 14.75 7.69 -4.40
N GLY A 21 13.57 7.82 -5.01
CA GLY A 21 13.46 7.53 -6.46
C GLY A 21 12.09 7.37 -7.10
N GLY A 22 10.98 7.31 -6.33
CA GLY A 22 9.61 7.27 -6.88
C GLY A 22 8.98 8.66 -7.06
N ASN A 23 7.71 8.75 -7.46
CA ASN A 23 6.95 9.99 -7.26
C ASN A 23 6.23 9.89 -5.91
N GLY A 24 6.33 10.92 -5.07
CA GLY A 24 5.46 11.04 -3.89
C GLY A 24 4.07 11.35 -4.40
N SER A 25 3.12 10.45 -4.24
CA SER A 25 1.77 10.64 -4.76
C SER A 25 0.76 10.02 -3.80
N ASP A 26 -0.30 10.77 -3.57
CA ASP A 26 -1.47 10.28 -2.86
C ASP A 26 -2.42 9.68 -3.90
N PHE A 27 -3.06 8.57 -3.55
CA PHE A 27 -4.05 7.94 -4.40
C PHE A 27 -5.14 7.30 -3.56
N VAL A 28 -6.35 7.27 -4.13
CA VAL A 28 -7.53 6.69 -3.49
C VAL A 28 -7.75 5.30 -4.06
N ILE A 29 -7.83 4.30 -3.18
CA ILE A 29 -8.22 2.95 -3.56
C ILE A 29 -9.68 2.75 -3.16
N THR A 30 -10.53 2.51 -4.16
CA THR A 30 -11.94 2.22 -3.96
C THR A 30 -12.17 0.83 -3.37
N THR A 31 -13.34 0.62 -2.78
CA THR A 31 -13.71 -0.63 -2.10
C THR A 31 -13.53 -1.87 -2.99
N ALA A 32 -13.05 -2.97 -2.40
CA ALA A 32 -13.04 -4.35 -2.90
C ALA A 32 -12.68 -4.54 -4.39
N THR A 33 -11.89 -3.62 -4.97
CA THR A 33 -11.52 -3.68 -6.38
C THR A 33 -10.36 -4.66 -6.54
N PRO A 34 -10.41 -5.59 -7.51
CA PRO A 34 -9.28 -6.46 -7.81
C PRO A 34 -7.99 -5.66 -8.04
N PRO A 35 -6.81 -6.27 -7.82
CA PRO A 35 -5.53 -5.64 -8.12
C PRO A 35 -5.52 -5.04 -9.54
N ASN A 36 -5.40 -3.71 -9.63
CA ASN A 36 -5.32 -2.96 -10.87
C ASN A 36 -4.07 -2.08 -10.85
N TRP A 37 -3.20 -2.30 -11.84
CA TRP A 37 -1.92 -1.61 -11.99
C TRP A 37 -2.03 -0.09 -11.91
N THR A 38 -3.11 0.50 -12.42
CA THR A 38 -3.28 1.96 -12.47
C THR A 38 -3.85 2.56 -11.18
N GLN A 39 -4.31 1.73 -10.23
CA GLN A 39 -5.05 2.20 -9.06
C GLN A 39 -4.40 1.82 -7.73
N ASN A 40 -3.81 0.62 -7.62
CA ASN A 40 -3.40 0.10 -6.32
C ASN A 40 -2.03 -0.60 -6.32
N HIS A 41 -1.18 -0.16 -7.23
CA HIS A 41 0.16 -0.69 -7.44
C HIS A 41 1.16 0.41 -7.78
N TRP A 42 2.41 0.25 -7.33
CA TRP A 42 3.52 1.08 -7.78
C TRP A 42 4.89 0.39 -7.60
N GLN A 43 5.88 0.86 -8.36
CA GLN A 43 7.27 0.42 -8.26
C GLN A 43 8.06 1.31 -7.29
N ARG A 44 8.92 0.69 -6.47
CA ARG A 44 9.91 1.36 -5.59
C ARG A 44 11.20 0.56 -5.56
N SER A 45 12.30 1.24 -5.29
CA SER A 45 13.65 0.68 -5.18
C SER A 45 14.22 0.67 -3.75
N ALA A 46 13.59 1.37 -2.81
CA ALA A 46 14.02 1.48 -1.41
C ALA A 46 12.81 1.47 -0.47
N SER A 47 13.07 1.29 0.83
CA SER A 47 12.04 1.35 1.86
C SER A 47 11.47 2.76 2.03
N GLU A 48 10.18 2.86 2.34
CA GLU A 48 9.44 4.12 2.46
C GLU A 48 8.40 4.09 3.57
N THR A 49 7.88 5.27 3.92
CA THR A 49 6.76 5.39 4.85
C THR A 49 5.44 5.29 4.10
N PHE A 50 4.68 4.23 4.40
CA PHE A 50 3.29 4.05 4.00
C PHE A 50 2.38 4.67 5.06
N LYS A 51 1.47 5.54 4.62
CA LYS A 51 0.37 6.05 5.45
C LYS A 51 -0.96 5.77 4.75
N VAL A 52 -1.94 5.24 5.46
CA VAL A 52 -3.30 5.06 4.95
C VAL A 52 -4.32 5.65 5.89
N THR A 53 -5.30 6.35 5.34
CA THR A 53 -6.44 6.92 6.06
C THR A 53 -7.73 6.28 5.58
N LEU A 54 -8.49 5.72 6.51
CA LEU A 54 -9.81 5.12 6.27
C LEU A 54 -10.89 6.20 6.15
N THR A 55 -12.05 5.84 5.59
CA THR A 55 -13.22 6.75 5.46
C THR A 55 -13.67 7.36 6.80
N GLY A 56 -13.41 6.69 7.94
CA GLY A 56 -13.66 7.21 9.29
C GLY A 56 -12.55 8.10 9.88
N GLY A 57 -11.53 8.48 9.10
CA GLY A 57 -10.39 9.31 9.55
C GLY A 57 -9.28 8.55 10.29
N LYS A 58 -9.52 7.30 10.68
CA LYS A 58 -8.50 6.44 11.29
C LYS A 58 -7.32 6.28 10.35
N THR A 59 -6.11 6.45 10.87
CA THR A 59 -4.88 6.44 10.08
C THR A 59 -3.89 5.41 10.61
N TYR A 60 -3.22 4.70 9.70
CA TYR A 60 -2.11 3.80 9.99
C TYR A 60 -0.85 4.28 9.29
N THR A 61 0.30 4.14 9.95
CA THR A 61 1.60 4.46 9.38
C THR A 61 2.56 3.29 9.61
N ALA A 62 3.29 2.88 8.57
CA ALA A 62 4.27 1.80 8.63
C ALA A 62 5.44 2.05 7.68
N SER A 63 6.57 1.39 7.93
CA SER A 63 7.65 1.26 6.96
C SER A 63 7.34 0.10 6.01
N ILE A 64 7.53 0.29 4.72
CA ILE A 64 7.33 -0.74 3.69
C ILE A 64 8.62 -0.95 2.91
N ALA A 65 8.93 -2.19 2.55
CA ALA A 65 10.07 -2.57 1.73
C ALA A 65 9.70 -2.73 0.24
N PRO A 66 10.69 -2.78 -0.66
CA PRO A 66 10.43 -3.15 -2.04
C PRO A 66 9.79 -4.53 -2.10
N ASN A 67 8.67 -4.64 -2.81
CA ASN A 67 7.90 -5.88 -3.06
C ASN A 67 6.83 -6.25 -2.03
N ASP A 68 6.68 -5.50 -0.94
CA ASP A 68 5.65 -5.79 0.05
C ASP A 68 4.24 -5.84 -0.56
N GLN A 69 3.41 -6.75 -0.04
CA GLN A 69 1.98 -6.74 -0.27
C GLN A 69 1.27 -6.24 0.99
N ILE A 70 0.37 -5.29 0.81
CA ILE A 70 -0.35 -4.62 1.89
C ILE A 70 -1.84 -4.92 1.72
N THR A 71 -2.50 -5.33 2.79
CA THR A 71 -3.96 -5.46 2.84
C THR A 71 -4.51 -4.61 3.97
N VAL A 72 -5.46 -3.75 3.66
CA VAL A 72 -6.09 -2.82 4.61
C VAL A 72 -7.49 -3.32 4.94
N TYR A 73 -7.78 -3.45 6.23
CA TYR A 73 -9.06 -3.79 6.82
C TYR A 73 -9.58 -2.59 7.64
N ASP A 74 -10.85 -2.60 8.04
CA ASP A 74 -11.44 -1.50 8.83
C ASP A 74 -10.73 -1.30 10.19
N ASP A 75 -10.13 -2.36 10.75
CA ASP A 75 -9.50 -2.37 12.06
C ASP A 75 -8.00 -2.69 12.05
N ALA A 76 -7.45 -3.15 10.91
CA ALA A 76 -6.05 -3.58 10.80
C ALA A 76 -5.40 -3.24 9.45
N VAL A 77 -4.07 -3.20 9.44
CA VAL A 77 -3.26 -3.21 8.22
C VAL A 77 -2.30 -4.39 8.32
N VAL A 78 -2.34 -5.25 7.31
CA VAL A 78 -1.45 -6.42 7.20
C VAL A 78 -0.42 -6.11 6.12
N ILE A 79 0.85 -6.27 6.46
CA ILE A 79 1.97 -6.09 5.54
C ILE A 79 2.71 -7.41 5.47
N ILE A 80 2.83 -7.96 4.26
CA ILE A 80 3.53 -9.20 3.98
C ILE A 80 4.78 -8.83 3.19
N GLU A 81 5.95 -9.06 3.80
CA GLU A 81 7.23 -8.93 3.12
C GLU A 81 7.36 -10.03 2.07
N MET A 82 7.44 -9.65 0.80
CA MET A 82 7.64 -10.59 -0.29
C MET A 82 9.13 -10.71 -0.58
N LYS A 83 9.74 -11.78 -0.08
CA LYS A 83 11.12 -12.13 -0.43
C LYS A 83 11.13 -12.84 -1.77
N ASN A 84 11.82 -12.27 -2.76
CA ASN A 84 12.22 -13.01 -3.95
C ASN A 84 13.24 -14.08 -3.53
N ASN A 85 12.77 -15.20 -3.03
CA ASN A 85 13.58 -16.40 -2.95
C ASN A 85 13.77 -16.86 -4.38
N THR A 86 14.91 -16.52 -4.97
CA THR A 86 15.37 -17.12 -6.22
C THR A 86 15.55 -18.62 -5.98
N LYS A 87 14.48 -19.38 -6.27
CA LYS A 87 14.40 -20.79 -6.70
C LYS A 87 13.01 -21.33 -6.37
N PHE A 88 12.14 -21.37 -7.37
CA PHE A 88 11.10 -22.39 -7.46
C PHE A 88 11.68 -23.57 -8.23
#